data_AF-A0A7C2EJR6-F1
#
_entry.id   AF-A0A7C2EJR6-F1
#
_cell.length_a   1.000
_cell.length_b   1.000
_cell.length_c   1.000
_cell.angle_alpha   90.00
_cell.angle_beta   90.00
_cell.angle_gamma   90.00
#
_symmetry.space_group_name_H-M   'P 1'
#
loop_
_entity.id
_entity.type
_entity.pdbx_description
1 polymer ?
#
loop_
_entity_poly.entity_id
_entity_poly.type
_entity_poly.pdbx_seq_one_letter_code
_entity_poly.pdbx_strand_id
1 'polypeptide(L)' 'ERPKSGMLVPVEGWFQGPLLPHARERLLDGLTGYGLIERDYLERLLEGRLGGLRPRRGAKIWLLVTLEAWLRTVFQG' A
#
# COMPACT_ATOMS: atom_id res chain seq x y z
N GLU A 1 24.31 -21.89 -18.30
CA GLU A 1 24.19 -20.89 -17.22
C GLU A 1 22.71 -20.62 -16.93
N ARG A 2 22.28 -20.56 -15.66
CA ARG A 2 20.89 -20.22 -15.32
C ARG A 2 20.78 -18.69 -15.28
N PRO A 3 19.98 -18.05 -16.14
CA PRO A 3 19.84 -16.59 -16.12
C PRO A 3 19.34 -16.15 -14.74
N LYS A 4 19.91 -15.06 -14.20
CA LYS A 4 19.47 -14.47 -12.93
C LYS A 4 18.00 -14.07 -13.07
N SER A 5 17.12 -14.90 -12.54
CA SER A 5 15.72 -14.54 -12.35
C SER A 5 15.65 -13.81 -11.02
N GLY A 6 15.49 -12.49 -11.05
CA GLY A 6 15.28 -11.71 -9.83
C GLY A 6 14.04 -12.24 -9.11
N MET A 7 14.16 -12.54 -7.82
CA MET A 7 13.03 -12.94 -6.99
C MET A 7 12.05 -11.76 -6.90
N LEU A 8 10.95 -11.83 -7.63
CA LEU A 8 9.92 -10.80 -7.56
C LEU A 8 9.20 -10.93 -6.22
N VAL A 9 9.21 -9.84 -5.45
CA VAL A 9 8.44 -9.77 -4.20
C VAL A 9 6.95 -9.80 -4.55
N PRO A 10 6.15 -10.74 -4.01
CA PRO A 10 4.75 -10.93 -4.39
C PRO A 10 3.84 -9.93 -3.67
N VAL A 11 4.16 -8.64 -3.80
CA VAL A 11 3.49 -7.53 -3.09
C VAL A 11 1.99 -7.52 -3.34
N GLU A 12 1.56 -7.83 -4.57
CA GLU A 12 0.14 -7.94 -4.91
C GLU A 12 -0.56 -9.00 -4.05
N GLY A 13 0.00 -10.20 -3.93
CA GLY A 13 -0.58 -11.30 -3.17
C GLY A 13 -0.65 -11.00 -1.66
N TRP A 14 0.36 -10.32 -1.12
CA TRP A 14 0.36 -9.94 0.30
C TRP A 14 -0.81 -9.02 0.66
N PHE A 15 -1.11 -8.04 -0.20
CA PHE A 15 -2.22 -7.09 0.00
C PHE A 15 -3.55 -7.56 -0.61
N GLN A 16 -3.60 -8.80 -1.10
CA GLN A 16 -4.85 -9.55 -1.28
C GLN A 16 -5.15 -10.47 -0.09
N GLY A 17 -4.17 -10.74 0.76
CA GLY A 17 -4.30 -11.62 1.92
C GLY A 17 -3.93 -10.93 3.24
N PRO A 18 -2.97 -11.49 3.99
CA PRO A 18 -2.81 -11.22 5.42
C PRO A 18 -2.38 -9.78 5.75
N LEU A 19 -1.78 -9.05 4.81
CA LEU A 19 -1.32 -7.68 5.06
C LEU A 19 -2.40 -6.62 4.80
N LEU A 20 -3.52 -6.97 4.17
CA LEU A 20 -4.57 -5.99 3.85
C LEU A 20 -5.20 -5.33 5.09
N PRO A 21 -5.53 -6.04 6.18
CA PRO A 21 -6.07 -5.41 7.40
C PRO A 21 -5.08 -4.41 8.01
N HIS A 22 -3.82 -4.80 8.14
CA HIS A 22 -2.76 -3.93 8.65
C HIS A 22 -2.56 -2.69 7.77
N ALA A 23 -2.62 -2.85 6.44
CA ALA A 23 -2.57 -1.72 5.52
C ALA A 23 -3.77 -0.79 5.69
N ARG A 24 -4.98 -1.34 5.92
CA ARG A 24 -6.20 -0.55 6.15
C ARG A 24 -6.05 0.36 7.35
N GLU A 25 -5.61 -0.17 8.49
CA GLU A 25 -5.37 0.62 9.71
C GLU A 25 -4.34 1.73 9.46
N ARG A 26 -3.18 1.38 8.89
CA ARG A 26 -2.13 2.38 8.64
C ARG A 26 -2.56 3.48 7.69
N LEU A 27 -3.34 3.17 6.67
CA LEU A 27 -3.75 4.14 5.67
C LEU A 27 -4.96 4.97 6.10
N LEU A 28 -6.00 4.35 6.64
CA LEU A 28 -7.24 5.04 7.02
C LEU A 28 -7.16 5.75 8.37
N ASP A 29 -6.31 5.29 9.29
CA ASP A 29 -6.18 5.90 10.62
C ASP A 29 -4.86 6.67 10.77
N GLY A 30 -3.81 6.24 10.05
CA GLY A 30 -2.51 6.92 10.03
C GLY A 30 -2.39 7.96 8.92
N LEU A 31 -2.30 7.51 7.66
CA LEU A 31 -1.94 8.39 6.53
C LEU A 31 -2.90 9.56 6.33
N THR A 32 -4.20 9.37 6.57
CA THR A 32 -5.19 10.45 6.45
C THR A 32 -4.93 11.62 7.38
N GLY A 33 -4.28 11.39 8.53
CA GLY A 33 -3.94 12.45 9.49
C GLY A 33 -2.95 13.49 8.93
N TYR A 34 -2.20 13.14 7.88
CA TYR A 34 -1.26 14.06 7.23
C TYR A 34 -1.91 14.94 6.15
N GLY A 35 -3.18 14.71 5.78
CA GLY A 35 -3.87 15.51 4.76
C GLY A 35 -3.30 15.40 3.33
N LEU A 36 -2.46 14.40 3.05
CA LEU A 36 -1.81 14.23 1.74
C LEU A 36 -2.66 13.47 0.71
N ILE A 37 -3.58 12.62 1.19
CA ILE A 37 -4.38 11.73 0.35
C ILE A 37 -5.82 11.73 0.88
N GLU A 38 -6.77 11.87 -0.03
CA GLU A 38 -8.21 11.80 0.28
C GLU A 38 -8.62 10.43 0.82
N ARG A 39 -9.42 10.41 1.88
CA ARG A 39 -9.92 9.18 2.52
C ARG A 39 -10.68 8.29 1.52
N ASP A 40 -11.57 8.86 0.71
CA ASP A 40 -12.35 8.10 -0.29
C ASP A 40 -11.44 7.36 -1.28
N TYR A 41 -10.34 7.98 -1.69
CA TYR A 41 -9.38 7.34 -2.58
C TYR A 41 -8.74 6.10 -1.93
N LEU A 42 -8.37 6.19 -0.64
CA LEU A 42 -7.79 5.08 0.11
C LEU A 42 -8.79 3.93 0.28
N GLU A 43 -10.04 4.23 0.59
CA GLU A 43 -11.10 3.22 0.70
C GLU A 43 -11.32 2.49 -0.62
N ARG A 44 -11.44 3.24 -1.73
CA ARG A 44 -11.56 2.67 -3.08
C ARG A 44 -10.35 1.84 -3.47
N LEU A 45 -9.14 2.25 -3.09
CA LEU A 45 -7.91 1.50 -3.33
C LEU A 45 -7.92 0.17 -2.57
N LEU A 46 -8.22 0.21 -1.27
CA LEU A 46 -8.21 -0.95 -0.38
C LEU A 46 -9.29 -1.98 -0.75
N GLU A 47 -10.44 -1.51 -1.21
CA GLU A 47 -11.56 -2.34 -1.66
C GLU A 47 -11.37 -2.87 -3.08
N GLY A 48 -10.29 -2.50 -3.78
CA GLY A 48 -10.05 -2.91 -5.16
C GLY A 48 -11.03 -2.29 -6.16
N ARG A 49 -11.68 -1.19 -5.81
CA ARG A 49 -12.62 -0.44 -6.67
C ARG A 49 -11.91 0.54 -7.61
N LEU A 50 -10.59 0.68 -7.51
CA LEU A 50 -9.81 1.40 -8.52
C LEU A 50 -9.66 0.51 -9.75
N GLY A 51 -10.42 0.82 -10.80
CA GLY A 51 -10.31 0.13 -12.08
C GLY A 51 -8.89 0.14 -12.65
N GLY A 52 -8.63 -0.75 -13.61
CA GLY A 52 -7.34 -0.83 -14.29
C GLY A 52 -7.09 -2.20 -14.92
N LEU A 53 -6.36 -2.21 -16.04
CA LEU A 53 -6.09 -3.42 -16.83
C LEU A 53 -4.98 -4.33 -16.25
N ARG A 54 -4.32 -3.92 -15.16
CA ARG A 54 -3.19 -4.64 -14.55
C ARG A 54 -3.30 -4.63 -13.02
N PRO A 55 -2.97 -5.76 -12.35
CA PRO A 55 -2.94 -5.83 -10.90
C PRO A 55 -1.75 -4.99 -10.39
N ARG A 56 -2.05 -3.76 -9.97
CA ARG A 56 -1.10 -2.83 -9.35
C ARG A 56 -1.60 -2.36 -7.99
N ARG A 57 -2.62 -3.01 -7.43
CA ARG A 57 -3.27 -2.58 -6.19
C ARG A 57 -2.31 -2.72 -5.03
N GLY A 58 -1.67 -3.89 -4.89
CA GLY A 58 -0.72 -4.14 -3.82
C GLY A 58 0.52 -3.25 -3.94
N ALA A 59 1.01 -2.99 -5.16
CA ALA A 59 2.12 -2.06 -5.35
C ALA A 59 1.79 -0.63 -4.87
N LYS A 60 0.57 -0.15 -5.15
CA LYS A 60 0.10 1.15 -4.63
C LYS A 60 -0.01 1.15 -3.11
N ILE A 61 -0.59 0.11 -2.53
CA ILE A 61 -0.74 -0.03 -1.08
C ILE A 61 0.65 -0.03 -0.40
N TRP A 62 1.61 -0.79 -0.95
CA TRP A 62 2.98 -0.83 -0.45
C TRP A 62 3.63 0.54 -0.39
N LEU A 63 3.53 1.31 -1.48
CA LEU A 63 4.10 2.66 -1.54
C LEU A 63 3.48 3.59 -0.49
N LEU A 64 2.16 3.54 -0.32
CA LEU A 64 1.47 4.39 0.66
C LEU A 64 1.78 3.98 2.10
N VAL A 65 1.87 2.68 2.40
CA VAL A 65 2.29 2.19 3.71
C VAL A 65 3.73 2.59 4.01
N THR A 66 4.61 2.53 3.01
CA THR A 66 6.02 2.95 3.14
C THR A 66 6.12 4.45 3.38
N LEU A 67 5.35 5.25 2.65
CA LEU A 67 5.25 6.69 2.85
C LEU A 67 4.76 7.02 4.25
N GLU A 68 3.67 6.40 4.70
CA GLU A 68 3.13 6.62 6.04
C GLU A 68 4.14 6.24 7.13
N ALA A 69 4.86 5.12 6.96
CA ALA A 69 5.92 4.72 7.89
C ALA A 69 7.07 5.74 7.94
N TRP A 70 7.47 6.29 6.79
CA TRP A 70 8.48 7.33 6.73
C TRP A 70 8.01 8.64 7.38
N LEU A 71 6.79 9.09 7.08
CA LEU A 71 6.19 10.29 7.70
C LEU A 71 6.10 10.15 9.22
N ARG A 72 5.74 8.96 9.71
CA ARG A 72 5.71 8.66 11.14
C ARG A 72 7.09 8.87 11.78
N THR A 73 8.15 8.37 11.15
CA THR A 73 9.53 8.54 11.63
C THR A 73 10.00 10.00 11.59
N VAL A 74 9.60 10.78 10.58
CA VAL A 74 10.04 12.19 10.44
C VAL A 74 9.28 13.13 11.37
N PHE A 75 7.99 12.91 11.59
CA PHE A 75 7.13 13.80 12.36
C PHE A 75 6.88 13.37 13.82
N GLN A 76 7.16 12.11 14.18
CA GLN A 76 7.10 11.61 15.56
C GLN A 76 8.50 11.35 16.15
N GLY A 77 9.53 11.97 15.57
CA GLY A 77 10.88 12.09 16.15
C GLY A 77 10.95 13.20 17.18
#